data_AF-A0AAU1MGN4-F1
#
_entry.id   AF-A0AAU1MGN4-F1
#
_cell.length_a   1.000
_cell.length_b   1.000
_cell.length_c   1.000
_cell.angle_alpha   90.00
_cell.angle_beta   90.00
_cell.angle_gamma   90.00
#
_symmetry.space_group_name_H-M   'P 1'
#
loop_
_entity.id
_entity.type
_entity.pdbx_description
1 polymer ?
#
loop_
_entity_poly.entity_id
_entity_poly.type
_entity_poly.pdbx_seq_one_letter_code
_entity_poly.pdbx_strand_id
1 'polypeptide(L)'
;MQSFPTSLFSDGPAPRLLDLAVKAQESKGELSLDDEIRRYIRTVRGNWIANWNCSVYTASGVLEFTADSVEQGEGLAPFPPEFRKKVEQAASDVNPAEYLRMLAEIVRILDREPSPEYDELPMSGWEFQLTFPYLFGFDAILMDEGDQEFADTVRSAVTNEHPYCAERAAAYTTEAQRALVLFPGPDGLRSRLYWATRDRLQELIATVNEHMQREHS
;
A
#
# COMPACT_ATOMS: atom_id res chain seq x y z
N MET A 1 -33.96 -0.39 7.00
CA MET A 1 -32.64 -0.92 6.61
C MET A 1 -31.79 0.26 6.17
N GLN A 2 -30.83 0.70 6.98
CA GLN A 2 -29.86 1.70 6.53
C GLN A 2 -29.00 1.04 5.44
N SER A 3 -28.97 1.65 4.26
CA SER A 3 -28.11 1.22 3.16
C SER A 3 -26.80 1.98 3.29
N PHE A 4 -25.71 1.27 3.51
CA PHE A 4 -24.36 1.85 3.53
C PHE A 4 -23.67 1.56 2.20
N PRO A 5 -22.73 2.42 1.73
CA PRO A 5 -21.97 2.14 0.52
C PRO A 5 -21.10 0.89 0.75
N THR A 6 -21.49 -0.25 0.17
CA THR A 6 -20.81 -1.54 0.35
C THR A 6 -19.31 -1.45 0.13
N SER A 7 -18.86 -0.64 -0.84
CA SER A 7 -17.45 -0.44 -1.16
C SER A 7 -16.60 0.09 0.01
N LEU A 8 -17.16 0.91 0.91
CA LEU A 8 -16.45 1.40 2.11
C LEU A 8 -16.11 0.28 3.09
N PHE A 9 -16.87 -0.82 3.06
CA PHE A 9 -16.77 -1.94 3.99
C PHE A 9 -16.23 -3.21 3.33
N SER A 10 -16.06 -3.22 2.01
CA SER A 10 -15.40 -4.33 1.29
C SER A 10 -13.92 -4.04 1.05
N ASP A 11 -13.62 -2.92 0.39
CA ASP A 11 -12.27 -2.58 -0.12
C ASP A 11 -11.81 -1.19 0.35
N GLY A 12 -12.52 -0.63 1.34
CA GLY A 12 -12.28 0.70 1.87
C GLY A 12 -11.19 0.77 2.96
N PRO A 13 -10.97 1.96 3.51
CA PRO A 13 -9.93 2.21 4.51
C PRO A 13 -10.20 1.52 5.86
N ALA A 14 -11.47 1.38 6.27
CA ALA A 14 -11.83 0.72 7.53
C ALA A 14 -11.49 -0.79 7.52
N PRO A 15 -11.89 -1.58 6.50
CA PRO A 15 -11.40 -2.95 6.35
C PRO A 15 -9.86 -3.05 6.36
N ARG A 16 -9.18 -2.08 5.75
CA ARG A 16 -7.71 -2.06 5.72
C ARG A 16 -7.10 -1.83 7.11
N LEU A 17 -7.62 -0.89 7.89
CA LEU A 17 -7.18 -0.64 9.26
C LEU A 17 -7.42 -1.84 10.17
N LEU A 18 -8.55 -2.53 9.99
CA LEU A 18 -8.85 -3.79 10.69
C LEU A 18 -7.86 -4.90 10.29
N ASP A 19 -7.48 -5.00 9.02
CA ASP A 19 -6.46 -5.98 8.59
C ASP A 19 -5.11 -5.74 9.27
N LEU A 20 -4.71 -4.47 9.45
CA LEU A 20 -3.48 -4.13 10.17
C LEU A 20 -3.57 -4.50 11.65
N ALA A 21 -4.72 -4.23 12.28
CA ALA A 21 -5.00 -4.65 13.65
C ALA A 21 -4.93 -6.17 13.84
N VAL A 22 -5.62 -6.94 12.98
CA VAL A 22 -5.58 -8.41 13.02
C VAL A 22 -4.16 -8.92 12.84
N LYS A 23 -3.42 -8.40 11.84
CA LYS A 23 -2.02 -8.79 11.62
C LYS A 23 -1.13 -8.48 12.81
N ALA A 24 -1.28 -7.30 13.42
CA ALA A 24 -0.52 -6.92 14.60
C ALA A 24 -0.79 -7.88 15.76
N GLN A 25 -2.06 -8.23 15.99
CA GLN A 25 -2.45 -9.20 17.01
C GLN A 25 -1.90 -10.61 16.74
N GLU A 26 -2.04 -11.11 15.50
CA GLU A 26 -1.58 -12.44 15.09
C GLU A 26 -0.05 -12.58 15.12
N SER A 27 0.67 -11.47 14.97
CA SER A 27 2.13 -11.43 15.01
C SER A 27 2.74 -11.73 16.38
N LYS A 28 1.93 -11.79 17.44
CA LYS A 28 2.38 -12.06 18.83
C LYS A 28 3.51 -11.13 19.29
N GLY A 29 3.46 -9.87 18.86
CA GLY A 29 4.42 -8.83 19.26
C GLY A 29 5.56 -8.58 18.29
N GLU A 30 5.63 -9.31 17.16
CA GLU A 30 6.59 -8.98 16.09
C GLU A 30 6.23 -7.68 15.35
N LEU A 31 4.93 -7.37 15.27
CA LEU A 31 4.42 -6.13 14.69
C LEU A 31 3.79 -5.24 15.77
N SER A 32 4.08 -3.95 15.70
CA SER A 32 3.41 -2.91 16.48
C SER A 32 2.24 -2.33 15.69
N LEU A 33 1.04 -2.31 16.28
CA LEU A 33 -0.13 -1.71 15.64
C LEU A 33 0.09 -0.22 15.33
N ASP A 34 0.71 0.52 16.25
CA ASP A 34 0.99 1.93 16.07
C ASP A 34 1.92 2.16 14.87
N ASP A 35 2.94 1.31 14.71
CA ASP A 35 3.87 1.38 13.58
C ASP A 35 3.15 1.06 12.26
N GLU A 36 2.29 0.05 12.24
CA GLU A 36 1.49 -0.29 11.06
C GLU A 36 0.53 0.84 10.69
N ILE A 37 -0.08 1.51 11.67
CA ILE A 37 -0.93 2.69 11.44
C ILE A 37 -0.09 3.87 10.95
N ARG A 38 1.10 4.12 11.50
CA ARG A 38 2.00 5.18 11.00
C ARG A 38 2.40 4.93 9.54
N ARG A 39 2.67 3.67 9.15
CA ARG A 39 2.91 3.29 7.74
C ARG A 39 1.68 3.53 6.86
N TYR A 40 0.48 3.20 7.35
CA TYR A 40 -0.79 3.52 6.67
C TYR A 40 -0.96 5.02 6.44
N ILE A 41 -0.74 5.83 7.48
CA ILE A 41 -0.82 7.30 7.41
C ILE A 41 0.18 7.84 6.39
N ARG A 42 1.44 7.40 6.44
CA ARG A 42 2.47 7.79 5.47
C ARG A 42 2.08 7.43 4.04
N THR A 43 1.50 6.24 3.83
CA THR A 43 1.04 5.79 2.52
C THR A 43 -0.10 6.66 1.99
N VAL A 44 -1.12 6.93 2.82
CA VAL A 44 -2.28 7.74 2.42
C VAL A 44 -1.85 9.18 2.14
N ARG A 45 -1.08 9.81 3.04
CA ARG A 45 -0.60 11.19 2.86
C ARG A 45 0.34 11.35 1.67
N GLY A 46 1.18 10.34 1.44
CA GLY A 46 2.13 10.31 0.32
C GLY A 46 1.48 10.04 -1.05
N ASN A 47 0.19 9.70 -1.09
CA ASN A 47 -0.55 9.46 -2.31
C ASN A 47 -1.72 10.45 -2.43
N TRP A 48 -1.59 11.42 -3.34
CA TRP A 48 -2.59 12.46 -3.57
C TRP A 48 -4.00 11.89 -3.81
N ILE A 49 -4.13 10.84 -4.62
CA ILE A 49 -5.42 10.24 -4.95
C ILE A 49 -6.04 9.59 -3.71
N ALA A 50 -5.23 8.84 -2.94
CA ALA A 50 -5.70 8.21 -1.71
C ALA A 50 -6.13 9.27 -0.69
N ASN A 51 -5.30 10.28 -0.45
CA ASN A 51 -5.59 11.35 0.50
C ASN A 51 -6.83 12.16 0.10
N TRP A 52 -7.03 12.40 -1.20
CA TRP A 52 -8.19 13.12 -1.72
C TRP A 52 -9.48 12.31 -1.62
N ASN A 53 -9.43 11.02 -1.99
CA ASN A 53 -10.62 10.16 -2.00
C ASN A 53 -11.06 9.76 -0.59
N CYS A 54 -10.11 9.46 0.28
CA CYS A 54 -10.39 9.16 1.68
C CYS A 54 -9.17 9.46 2.55
N SER A 55 -9.14 10.68 3.10
CA SER A 55 -8.10 11.10 4.04
C SER A 55 -8.06 10.19 5.29
N VAL A 56 -6.93 10.19 5.99
CA VAL A 56 -6.79 9.48 7.27
C VAL A 56 -7.87 9.90 8.27
N TYR A 57 -8.17 11.20 8.31
CA TYR A 57 -9.25 11.74 9.14
C TYR A 57 -10.60 11.10 8.80
N THR A 58 -10.94 11.04 7.51
CA THR A 58 -12.17 10.39 7.03
C THR A 58 -12.19 8.90 7.37
N ALA A 59 -11.07 8.19 7.22
CA ALA A 59 -10.96 6.79 7.60
C ALA A 59 -11.27 6.55 9.09
N SER A 60 -10.74 7.41 9.99
CA SER A 60 -11.08 7.35 11.41
C SER A 60 -12.55 7.67 11.70
N GLY A 61 -13.16 8.56 10.91
CA GLY A 61 -14.59 8.86 10.98
C GLY A 61 -15.47 7.69 10.54
N VAL A 62 -15.04 6.90 9.56
CA VAL A 62 -15.75 5.68 9.15
C VAL A 62 -15.76 4.66 10.28
N LEU A 63 -14.65 4.47 10.99
CA LEU A 63 -14.57 3.57 12.15
C LEU A 63 -15.53 4.00 13.27
N GLU A 64 -15.54 5.29 13.62
CA GLU A 64 -16.43 5.83 14.66
C GLU A 64 -17.90 5.75 14.25
N PHE A 65 -18.23 6.12 13.01
CA PHE A 65 -19.58 5.96 12.47
C PHE A 65 -20.06 4.51 12.50
N THR A 66 -19.16 3.56 12.21
CA THR A 66 -19.45 2.13 12.29
C THR A 66 -19.73 1.72 13.73
N ALA A 67 -18.93 2.19 14.68
CA ALA A 67 -19.17 1.93 16.10
C ALA A 67 -20.54 2.43 16.56
N ASP A 68 -20.91 3.67 16.19
CA ASP A 68 -22.21 4.24 16.52
C ASP A 68 -23.36 3.44 15.89
N SER A 69 -23.19 2.99 14.66
CA SER A 69 -24.17 2.16 13.95
C SER A 69 -24.34 0.78 14.61
N VAL A 70 -23.25 0.19 15.10
CA VAL A 70 -23.28 -1.09 15.83
C VAL A 70 -23.99 -0.94 17.17
N GLU A 71 -23.73 0.15 17.90
CA GLU A 71 -24.31 0.39 19.23
C GLU A 71 -25.80 0.74 19.17
N GLN A 72 -26.22 1.49 18.16
CA GLN A 72 -27.63 1.93 18.01
C GLN A 72 -28.51 0.92 17.26
N GLY A 73 -27.90 -0.03 16.55
CA GLY A 73 -28.59 -0.94 15.63
C GLY A 73 -28.60 -2.40 16.06
N GLU A 74 -28.72 -3.29 15.08
CA GLU A 74 -28.71 -4.76 15.26
C GLU A 74 -27.27 -5.31 15.39
N GLY A 75 -26.37 -4.54 16.00
CA GLY A 75 -24.96 -4.85 16.07
C GLY A 75 -24.31 -4.89 14.68
N LEU A 76 -23.46 -5.89 14.44
CA LEU A 76 -22.73 -6.04 13.19
C LEU A 76 -23.58 -6.60 12.04
N ALA A 77 -24.79 -7.12 12.28
CA ALA A 77 -25.60 -7.82 11.28
C ALA A 77 -25.80 -7.08 9.92
N PRO A 78 -25.95 -5.75 9.88
CA PRO A 78 -26.13 -5.01 8.62
C PRO A 78 -24.89 -4.90 7.72
N PHE A 79 -23.69 -5.24 8.22
CA PHE A 79 -22.43 -5.06 7.49
C PHE A 79 -22.06 -6.29 6.64
N PRO A 80 -21.24 -6.13 5.58
CA PRO A 80 -20.77 -7.24 4.76
C PRO A 80 -20.10 -8.36 5.58
N PRO A 81 -20.30 -9.65 5.24
CA PRO A 81 -19.76 -10.78 6.01
C PRO A 81 -18.26 -10.70 6.32
N GLU A 82 -17.44 -10.35 5.34
CA GLU A 82 -15.98 -10.24 5.53
C GLU A 82 -15.62 -9.10 6.48
N PHE A 83 -16.33 -7.97 6.42
CA PHE A 83 -16.11 -6.86 7.35
C PHE A 83 -16.44 -7.28 8.79
N ARG A 84 -17.57 -7.94 9.00
CA ARG A 84 -17.99 -8.43 10.33
C ARG A 84 -16.94 -9.35 10.93
N LYS A 85 -16.47 -10.31 10.14
CA LYS A 85 -15.41 -11.24 10.54
C LYS A 85 -14.14 -10.52 10.97
N LYS A 86 -13.69 -9.50 10.21
CA LYS A 86 -12.50 -8.71 10.56
C LYS A 86 -12.69 -7.94 11.86
N VAL A 87 -13.86 -7.33 12.09
CA VAL A 87 -14.16 -6.63 13.34
C VAL A 87 -14.13 -7.60 14.51
N GLU A 88 -14.81 -8.74 14.39
CA GLU A 88 -14.85 -9.77 15.44
C GLU A 88 -13.45 -10.31 15.76
N GLN A 89 -12.64 -10.57 14.74
CA GLN A 89 -11.26 -11.01 14.90
C GLN A 89 -10.39 -9.95 15.59
N ALA A 90 -10.46 -8.69 15.14
CA ALA A 90 -9.66 -7.60 15.69
C ALA A 90 -10.06 -7.24 17.13
N ALA A 91 -11.37 -7.26 17.42
CA ALA A 91 -11.88 -6.95 18.76
C ALA A 91 -11.61 -8.06 19.77
N SER A 92 -11.52 -9.32 19.32
CA SER A 92 -11.35 -10.50 20.17
C SER A 92 -12.42 -10.54 21.27
N ASP A 93 -12.05 -10.29 22.54
CA ASP A 93 -12.97 -10.29 23.68
C ASP A 93 -13.55 -8.90 24.01
N VAL A 94 -13.09 -7.85 23.32
CA VAL A 94 -13.57 -6.47 23.49
C VAL A 94 -14.89 -6.30 22.74
N ASN A 95 -15.78 -5.45 23.25
CA ASN A 95 -17.00 -5.11 22.53
C ASN A 95 -16.65 -4.50 21.15
N PRO A 96 -17.26 -4.96 20.04
CA PRO A 96 -16.94 -4.46 18.70
C PRO A 96 -17.06 -2.94 18.52
N ALA A 97 -18.09 -2.30 19.10
CA ALA A 97 -18.26 -0.85 19.00
C ALA A 97 -17.18 -0.10 19.81
N GLU A 98 -16.87 -0.59 21.01
CA GLU A 98 -15.78 -0.04 21.84
C GLU A 98 -14.43 -0.15 21.13
N TYR A 99 -14.15 -1.32 20.55
CA TYR A 99 -12.92 -1.56 19.80
C TYR A 99 -12.78 -0.62 18.60
N LEU A 100 -13.84 -0.45 17.81
CA LEU A 100 -13.85 0.46 16.65
C LEU A 100 -13.59 1.92 17.06
N ARG A 101 -14.15 2.38 18.18
CA ARG A 101 -13.88 3.73 18.73
C ARG A 101 -12.44 3.88 19.17
N MET A 102 -11.91 2.89 19.90
CA MET A 102 -10.51 2.87 20.32
C MET A 102 -9.58 2.92 19.10
N LEU A 103 -9.82 2.10 18.07
CA LEU A 103 -9.01 2.12 16.85
C LEU A 103 -9.10 3.47 16.12
N ALA A 104 -10.30 4.07 16.04
CA ALA A 104 -10.48 5.40 15.49
C ALA A 104 -9.68 6.47 16.25
N GLU A 105 -9.67 6.39 17.58
CA GLU A 105 -8.90 7.29 18.44
C GLU A 105 -7.39 7.14 18.24
N ILE A 106 -6.87 5.90 18.21
CA ILE A 106 -5.46 5.63 17.92
C ILE A 106 -5.05 6.25 16.58
N VAL A 107 -5.84 6.03 15.52
CA VAL A 107 -5.58 6.61 14.19
C VAL A 107 -5.52 8.13 14.25
N ARG A 108 -6.44 8.79 14.96
CA ARG A 108 -6.43 10.26 15.11
C ARG A 108 -5.25 10.78 15.91
N ILE A 109 -4.85 10.07 16.97
CA ILE A 109 -3.68 10.44 17.77
C ILE A 109 -2.44 10.39 16.89
N LEU A 110 -2.23 9.28 16.18
CA LEU A 110 -1.08 9.09 15.31
C LEU A 110 -1.09 10.03 14.08
N ASP A 111 -2.26 10.36 13.54
CA ASP A 111 -2.39 11.32 12.44
C ASP A 111 -1.98 12.74 12.84
N ARG A 112 -1.98 13.11 14.12
CA ARG A 112 -1.50 14.42 14.55
C ARG A 112 0.02 14.55 14.48
N GLU A 113 0.74 13.43 14.43
CA GLU A 113 2.19 13.40 14.34
C GLU A 113 2.64 13.56 12.87
N PRO A 114 3.84 14.14 12.63
CA PRO A 114 4.51 14.04 11.33
C PRO A 114 4.69 12.57 10.95
N SER A 115 4.56 12.26 9.66
CA SER A 115 4.85 10.90 9.17
C SER A 115 6.35 10.61 9.38
N PRO A 116 6.71 9.48 10.00
CA PRO A 116 8.11 9.14 10.25
C PRO A 116 8.86 8.93 8.92
N GLU A 117 10.13 9.28 8.90
CA GLU A 117 11.02 8.99 7.77
C GLU A 117 11.32 7.48 7.67
N TYR A 118 11.93 7.03 6.58
CA TYR A 118 12.17 5.60 6.33
C TYR A 118 13.31 5.01 7.15
N ASP A 119 14.19 5.84 7.70
CA ASP A 119 15.23 5.45 8.65
C ASP A 119 14.68 5.31 10.08
N GLU A 120 13.69 6.13 10.46
CA GLU A 120 12.96 6.03 11.73
C GLU A 120 11.98 4.85 11.73
N LEU A 121 11.19 4.72 10.66
CA LEU A 121 10.21 3.64 10.50
C LEU A 121 10.35 2.99 9.12
N PRO A 122 11.13 1.89 9.03
CA PRO A 122 11.36 1.19 7.76
C PRO A 122 10.07 0.74 7.09
N MET A 123 10.09 0.77 5.76
CA MET A 123 8.98 0.37 4.92
C MET A 123 8.60 -1.09 5.17
N SER A 124 7.33 -1.39 5.42
CA SER A 124 6.87 -2.78 5.54
C SER A 124 6.75 -3.47 4.17
N GLY A 125 6.58 -4.79 4.16
CA GLY A 125 6.37 -5.54 2.91
C GLY A 125 5.10 -5.11 2.15
N TRP A 126 4.01 -4.81 2.86
CA TRP A 126 2.79 -4.34 2.21
C TRP A 126 2.93 -2.90 1.71
N GLU A 127 3.63 -2.03 2.45
CA GLU A 127 3.87 -0.64 2.04
C GLU A 127 4.73 -0.61 0.79
N PHE A 128 5.71 -1.52 0.71
CA PHE A 128 6.52 -1.72 -0.48
C PHE A 128 5.69 -2.10 -1.70
N GLN A 129 4.79 -3.08 -1.58
CA GLN A 129 3.93 -3.51 -2.69
C GLN A 129 3.00 -2.40 -3.20
N LEU A 130 2.57 -1.48 -2.34
CA LEU A 130 1.77 -0.32 -2.74
C LEU A 130 2.63 0.82 -3.31
N THR A 131 3.88 0.93 -2.87
CA THR A 131 4.79 2.00 -3.27
C THR A 131 5.48 1.70 -4.60
N PHE A 132 5.78 0.42 -4.87
CA PHE A 132 6.50 -0.06 -6.03
C PHE A 132 5.81 -1.25 -6.74
N PRO A 133 4.50 -1.17 -7.05
CA PRO A 133 3.79 -2.28 -7.69
C PRO A 133 4.38 -2.68 -9.05
N TYR A 134 4.90 -1.74 -9.84
CA TYR A 134 5.45 -2.06 -11.15
C TYR A 134 6.83 -2.72 -11.05
N LEU A 135 7.74 -2.21 -10.21
CA LEU A 135 9.03 -2.88 -9.97
C LEU A 135 8.85 -4.26 -9.34
N PHE A 136 7.88 -4.42 -8.44
CA PHE A 136 7.53 -5.72 -7.89
C PHE A 136 6.99 -6.67 -8.97
N GLY A 137 6.10 -6.21 -9.86
CA GLY A 137 5.62 -7.01 -10.98
C GLY A 137 6.70 -7.38 -12.00
N PHE A 138 7.70 -6.51 -12.18
CA PHE A 138 8.83 -6.78 -13.07
C PHE A 138 9.75 -7.90 -12.55
N ASP A 139 9.79 -8.12 -11.24
CA ASP A 139 10.52 -9.24 -10.64
C ASP A 139 10.06 -10.59 -11.20
N ALA A 140 8.75 -10.75 -11.41
CA ALA A 140 8.18 -11.95 -12.01
C ALA A 140 8.61 -12.12 -13.48
N ILE A 141 8.65 -11.02 -14.24
CA ILE A 141 9.12 -11.04 -15.64
C ILE A 141 10.58 -11.48 -15.71
N LEU A 142 11.44 -10.97 -14.81
CA LEU A 142 12.84 -11.38 -14.78
C LEU A 142 13.01 -12.86 -14.41
N MET A 143 12.15 -13.41 -13.55
CA MET A 143 12.18 -14.84 -13.21
C MET A 143 11.79 -15.72 -14.41
N ASP A 144 10.87 -15.25 -15.27
CA ASP A 144 10.40 -16.01 -16.43
C ASP A 144 11.36 -15.95 -17.62
N GLU A 145 12.05 -14.81 -17.82
CA GLU A 145 12.95 -14.58 -18.97
C GLU A 145 14.36 -15.18 -18.80
N GLY A 146 14.67 -15.74 -17.62
CA GLY A 146 15.87 -16.54 -17.38
C GLY A 146 17.18 -15.78 -17.56
N ASP A 147 18.01 -16.21 -18.52
CA ASP A 147 19.36 -15.70 -18.77
C ASP A 147 19.41 -14.50 -19.74
N GLN A 148 18.26 -13.92 -20.10
CA GLN A 148 18.23 -12.76 -20.99
C GLN A 148 18.91 -11.54 -20.34
N GLU A 149 19.61 -10.74 -21.15
CA GLU A 149 20.21 -9.49 -20.70
C GLU A 149 19.13 -8.53 -20.18
N PHE A 150 19.41 -7.92 -19.03
CA PHE A 150 18.43 -7.09 -18.31
C PHE A 150 17.80 -5.99 -19.19
N ALA A 151 18.63 -5.27 -19.96
CA ALA A 151 18.16 -4.24 -20.87
C ALA A 151 17.22 -4.79 -21.96
N ASP A 152 17.49 -5.99 -22.48
CA ASP A 152 16.62 -6.62 -23.47
C ASP A 152 15.29 -7.03 -22.83
N THR A 153 15.30 -7.53 -21.58
CA THR A 153 14.07 -7.84 -20.84
C THR A 153 13.24 -6.59 -20.55
N VAL A 154 13.86 -5.49 -20.13
CA VAL A 154 13.18 -4.19 -19.94
C VAL A 154 12.55 -3.73 -21.26
N ARG A 155 13.29 -3.82 -22.37
CA ARG A 155 12.80 -3.44 -23.69
C ARG A 155 11.62 -4.30 -24.11
N SER A 156 11.72 -5.62 -23.97
CA SER A 156 10.62 -6.57 -24.24
C SER A 156 9.37 -6.22 -23.42
N ALA A 157 9.54 -5.99 -22.12
CA ALA A 157 8.44 -5.68 -21.20
C ALA A 157 7.68 -4.39 -21.57
N VAL A 158 8.36 -3.40 -22.15
CA VAL A 158 7.73 -2.15 -22.62
C VAL A 158 7.12 -2.34 -24.02
N THR A 159 7.87 -2.96 -24.95
CA THR A 159 7.43 -3.18 -26.33
C THR A 159 6.17 -4.05 -26.40
N ASN A 160 6.03 -5.05 -25.54
CA ASN A 160 4.87 -5.93 -25.50
C ASN A 160 3.56 -5.22 -25.14
N GLU A 161 3.63 -3.99 -24.60
CA GLU A 161 2.46 -3.19 -24.27
C GLU A 161 1.99 -2.26 -25.39
N HIS A 162 2.62 -2.30 -26.57
CA HIS A 162 2.16 -1.48 -27.69
C HIS A 162 0.69 -1.79 -28.07
N PRO A 163 -0.11 -0.75 -28.39
CA PRO A 163 0.28 0.66 -28.55
C PRO A 163 0.27 1.50 -27.25
N TYR A 164 -0.02 0.90 -26.10
CA TYR A 164 -0.21 1.58 -24.81
C TYR A 164 1.04 1.61 -23.92
N CYS A 165 2.22 1.34 -24.48
CA CYS A 165 3.49 1.25 -23.75
C CYS A 165 3.86 2.50 -22.94
N ALA A 166 3.35 3.69 -23.30
CA ALA A 166 3.64 4.95 -22.61
C ALA A 166 3.24 4.93 -21.14
N GLU A 167 2.12 4.30 -20.79
CA GLU A 167 1.65 4.19 -19.40
C GLU A 167 2.60 3.32 -18.56
N ARG A 168 2.99 2.16 -19.10
CA ARG A 168 3.92 1.25 -18.42
C ARG A 168 5.33 1.83 -18.33
N ALA A 169 5.81 2.49 -19.38
CA ALA A 169 7.08 3.20 -19.39
C ALA A 169 7.14 4.30 -18.31
N ALA A 170 6.09 5.11 -18.22
CA ALA A 170 5.98 6.15 -17.20
C ALA A 170 5.95 5.55 -15.78
N ALA A 171 5.25 4.44 -15.58
CA ALA A 171 5.18 3.77 -14.29
C ALA A 171 6.54 3.21 -13.84
N TYR A 172 7.24 2.46 -14.71
CA TYR A 172 8.56 1.93 -14.40
C TYR A 172 9.58 3.02 -14.07
N THR A 173 9.63 4.08 -14.89
CA THR A 173 10.58 5.18 -14.68
C THR A 173 10.27 5.96 -13.41
N THR A 174 9.00 6.24 -13.13
CA THR A 174 8.58 6.94 -11.90
C THR A 174 8.96 6.16 -10.65
N GLU A 175 8.67 4.85 -10.63
CA GLU A 175 9.02 4.00 -9.49
C GLU A 175 10.53 3.84 -9.31
N ALA A 176 11.28 3.64 -10.39
CA ALA A 176 12.74 3.53 -10.32
C ALA A 176 13.38 4.85 -9.83
N GLN A 177 12.90 6.00 -10.29
CA GLN A 177 13.35 7.31 -9.80
C GLN A 177 13.02 7.48 -8.31
N ARG A 178 11.80 7.11 -7.89
CA ARG A 178 11.40 7.15 -6.48
C ARG A 178 12.31 6.25 -5.63
N ALA A 179 12.63 5.04 -6.10
CA ALA A 179 13.52 4.12 -5.41
C ALA A 179 14.93 4.71 -5.24
N LEU A 180 15.48 5.35 -6.27
CA LEU A 180 16.79 6.00 -6.23
C LEU A 180 16.86 7.19 -5.25
N VAL A 181 15.73 7.86 -4.99
CA VAL A 181 15.62 8.95 -4.02
C VAL A 181 15.47 8.40 -2.60
N LEU A 182 14.59 7.42 -2.40
CA LEU A 182 14.30 6.88 -1.06
C LEU A 182 15.39 5.95 -0.52
N PHE A 183 16.14 5.30 -1.42
CA PHE A 183 17.20 4.34 -1.09
C PHE A 183 18.47 4.69 -1.86
N PRO A 184 19.19 5.75 -1.46
CA PRO A 184 20.28 6.31 -2.28
C PRO A 184 21.54 5.44 -2.33
N GLY A 185 21.67 4.45 -1.43
CA GLY A 185 22.81 3.54 -1.35
C GLY A 185 22.96 2.62 -2.58
N PRO A 186 24.13 1.98 -2.74
CA PRO A 186 24.42 1.14 -3.90
C PRO A 186 23.48 -0.07 -4.02
N ASP A 187 23.05 -0.62 -2.88
CA ASP A 187 22.12 -1.75 -2.84
C ASP A 187 20.69 -1.39 -3.25
N GLY A 188 20.30 -0.11 -3.28
CA GLY A 188 18.95 0.31 -3.68
C GLY A 188 17.84 -0.48 -2.96
N LEU A 189 17.03 -1.20 -3.75
CA LEU A 189 15.93 -2.05 -3.27
C LEU A 189 16.31 -3.54 -3.12
N ARG A 190 17.60 -3.89 -3.17
CA ARG A 190 18.08 -5.28 -3.18
C ARG A 190 17.58 -6.17 -2.05
N SER A 191 17.31 -5.59 -0.88
CA SER A 191 16.73 -6.31 0.26
C SER A 191 15.31 -6.83 0.02
N ARG A 192 14.62 -6.32 -1.01
CA ARG A 192 13.25 -6.70 -1.39
C ARG A 192 13.16 -7.27 -2.80
N LEU A 193 13.97 -6.76 -3.73
CA LEU A 193 14.04 -7.18 -5.13
C LEU A 193 15.50 -7.42 -5.49
N TYR A 194 15.91 -8.68 -5.65
CA TYR A 194 17.32 -9.07 -5.73
C TYR A 194 18.10 -8.35 -6.86
N TRP A 195 17.42 -7.97 -7.93
CA TRP A 195 17.99 -7.29 -9.09
C TRP A 195 18.08 -5.76 -8.92
N ALA A 196 17.28 -5.17 -8.04
CA ALA A 196 17.02 -3.73 -7.98
C ALA A 196 18.09 -2.92 -7.24
N THR A 197 19.34 -3.11 -7.66
CA THR A 197 20.49 -2.26 -7.27
C THR A 197 20.37 -0.87 -7.91
N ARG A 198 21.16 0.08 -7.41
CA ARG A 198 21.22 1.45 -7.97
C ARG A 198 21.49 1.43 -9.48
N ASP A 199 22.48 0.66 -9.91
CA ASP A 199 22.89 0.61 -11.32
C ASP A 199 21.80 0.00 -12.21
N ARG A 200 21.14 -1.07 -11.75
CA ARG A 200 20.03 -1.69 -12.49
C ARG A 200 18.80 -0.79 -12.58
N LEU A 201 18.50 -0.02 -11.53
CA LEU A 201 17.42 0.98 -11.59
C LEU A 201 17.73 2.10 -12.59
N GLN A 202 19.00 2.53 -12.68
CA GLN A 202 19.42 3.52 -13.67
C GLN A 202 19.40 2.97 -15.10
N GLU A 203 19.84 1.73 -15.29
CA GLU A 203 19.77 1.02 -16.57
C GLU A 203 18.32 0.89 -17.05
N LEU A 204 17.40 0.48 -16.16
CA LEU A 204 15.97 0.42 -16.47
C LEU A 204 15.45 1.77 -16.97
N ILE A 205 15.76 2.88 -16.27
CA ILE A 205 15.36 4.23 -16.69
C ILE A 205 15.94 4.57 -18.07
N ALA A 206 17.22 4.28 -18.29
CA ALA A 206 17.89 4.56 -19.56
C ALA A 206 17.26 3.78 -20.72
N THR A 207 17.02 2.48 -20.54
CA THR A 207 16.40 1.61 -21.56
C THR A 207 14.97 2.05 -21.88
N VAL A 208 14.16 2.40 -20.87
CA VAL A 208 12.81 2.92 -21.11
C VAL A 208 12.86 4.23 -21.90
N ASN A 209 13.76 5.16 -21.53
CA ASN A 209 13.90 6.43 -22.23
C ASN A 209 14.35 6.25 -23.69
N GLU A 210 15.28 5.32 -23.95
CA GLU A 210 15.70 4.97 -25.31
C GLU A 210 14.52 4.45 -26.15
N HIS A 211 13.72 3.54 -25.57
CA HIS A 211 12.50 3.03 -26.23
C HIS A 211 11.53 4.17 -26.58
N MET A 212 11.22 5.04 -25.60
CA MET A 212 10.30 6.14 -25.81
C MET A 212 10.80 7.12 -26.88
N GLN A 213 12.10 7.41 -26.90
CA GLN A 213 12.69 8.25 -27.96
C GLN A 213 12.60 7.58 -29.34
N ARG A 214 12.78 6.26 -29.42
CA ARG A 214 12.76 5.56 -30.71
C ARG A 214 11.35 5.46 -31.32
N GLU A 215 10.36 5.13 -30.50
CA GLU A 215 9.01 4.78 -30.96
C GLU A 215 8.03 5.96 -30.93
N HIS A 216 8.35 7.05 -30.21
CA HIS A 216 7.41 8.16 -29.96
C HIS A 216 7.97 9.58 -30.16
N SER A 217 9.13 9.72 -30.82
CA SER A 217 9.64 11.05 -31.24
C SER A 217 8.99 11.57 -32.53
#